data_AF-A0A4U6CW57-F1
#
_entry.id   AF-A0A4U6CW57-F1
#
_cell.length_a   1.000
_cell.length_b   1.000
_cell.length_c   1.000
_cell.angle_alpha   90.00
_cell.angle_beta   90.00
_cell.angle_gamma   90.00
#
_symmetry.space_group_name_H-M   'P 1'
#
loop_
_entity.id
_entity.type
_entity.pdbx_description
1 polymer ?
#
loop_
_entity_poly.entity_id
_entity_poly.type
_entity_poly.pdbx_seq_one_letter_code
_entity_poly.pdbx_strand_id
1 'polypeptide(L)' 'MELTKREQEILDLIMEELSSKQIAEKLDISISTVETYRRSLFRKFGVRTVIGLVKAAMRLNN' A
#
# COMPACT_ATOMS: atom_id res chain seq x y z
N MET A 1 13.68 0.05 8.23
CA MET A 1 12.58 0.75 7.52
C MET A 1 11.30 0.39 8.24
N GLU A 2 10.56 1.37 8.74
CA GLU A 2 9.34 1.09 9.51
C GLU A 2 8.11 1.66 8.77
N LEU A 3 7.07 0.84 8.64
CA LEU A 3 5.77 1.26 8.11
C LEU A 3 4.91 1.76 9.27
N THR A 4 4.24 2.89 9.07
CA THR A 4 3.18 3.31 10.00
C THR A 4 2.03 2.32 9.94
N LYS A 5 1.18 2.30 10.98
CA LYS A 5 -0.01 1.43 11.02
C LYS A 5 -0.89 1.58 9.78
N ARG A 6 -1.11 2.82 9.32
CA ARG A 6 -1.90 3.09 8.10
C ARG A 6 -1.19 2.63 6.83
N GLU A 7 0.13 2.79 6.73
CA GLU A 7 0.86 2.26 5.56
C GLU A 7 0.85 0.72 5.52
N GLN A 8 0.97 0.07 6.67
CA GLN A 8 0.86 -1.39 6.77
C GLN A 8 -0.55 -1.86 6.36
N GLU A 9 -1.59 -1.24 6.93
CA GLU A 9 -2.98 -1.55 6.60
C GLU A 9 -3.27 -1.37 5.10
N ILE A 10 -2.82 -0.26 4.49
CA ILE A 10 -2.94 -0.04 3.05
C ILE A 10 -2.16 -1.10 2.25
N LEU A 11 -0.96 -1.48 2.70
CA LEU A 11 -0.15 -2.51 2.05
C LEU A 11 -0.86 -3.88 2.09
N ASP A 12 -1.42 -4.27 3.23
CA ASP A 12 -2.15 -5.53 3.38
C ASP A 12 -3.35 -5.59 2.43
N LEU A 13 -4.13 -4.50 2.35
CA LEU A 13 -5.26 -4.42 1.42
C LEU A 13 -4.84 -4.44 -0.06
N ILE A 14 -3.65 -3.91 -0.39
CA ILE A 14 -3.06 -4.04 -1.74
C ILE A 14 -2.68 -5.50 -2.02
N MET A 15 -2.19 -6.23 -1.03
CA MET A 15 -1.88 -7.66 -1.15
C MET A 15 -3.14 -8.52 -1.30
N GLU A 16 -4.29 -8.05 -0.79
CA GLU A 16 -5.63 -8.60 -1.07
C GLU A 16 -6.18 -8.20 -2.47
N GLU A 17 -5.34 -7.62 -3.34
CA GLU A 17 -5.69 -7.19 -4.71
C GLU A 17 -6.79 -6.11 -4.78
N LEU A 18 -6.99 -5.34 -3.71
CA LEU A 18 -7.99 -4.26 -3.70
C LEU A 18 -7.51 -3.01 -4.45
N SER A 19 -8.41 -2.42 -5.23
CA SER A 19 -8.19 -1.13 -5.90
C SER A 19 -8.19 0.03 -4.89
N SER A 20 -7.59 1.17 -5.26
CA SER A 20 -7.60 2.37 -4.39
C SER A 20 -9.01 2.83 -4.01
N LYS A 21 -10.00 2.58 -4.86
CA LYS A 21 -11.41 2.85 -4.56
C LYS A 21 -11.96 1.90 -3.50
N GLN A 22 -11.78 0.59 -3.67
CA GLN A 22 -12.24 -0.40 -2.69
C GLN A 22 -11.55 -0.22 -1.32
N ILE A 23 -10.27 0.15 -1.33
CA ILE A 23 -9.51 0.46 -0.10
C ILE A 23 -10.10 1.71 0.58
N ALA A 24 -10.38 2.76 -0.19
CA ALA A 24 -11.00 3.98 0.32
C ALA A 24 -12.37 3.70 0.96
N GLU A 25 -13.20 2.89 0.30
CA GLU A 25 -14.50 2.45 0.82
C GLU A 25 -14.35 1.59 2.10
N LYS A 26 -13.41 0.64 2.12
CA LYS A 26 -13.18 -0.27 3.27
C LYS A 26 -12.65 0.48 4.51
N LEU A 27 -11.87 1.54 4.31
CA LEU A 27 -11.25 2.31 5.39
C LEU A 27 -11.99 3.60 5.75
N ASP A 28 -13.09 3.90 5.07
CA ASP A 28 -13.87 5.14 5.21
C ASP A 28 -13.01 6.41 5.07
N ILE A 29 -12.20 6.46 4.01
CA ILE A 29 -11.31 7.61 3.70
C ILE A 29 -11.37 7.96 2.21
N SER A 30 -10.89 9.15 1.87
CA SER A 30 -10.79 9.59 0.47
C SER A 30 -9.80 8.76 -0.34
N ILE A 31 -10.08 8.53 -1.63
CA ILE A 31 -9.15 7.89 -2.58
C ILE A 31 -7.80 8.63 -2.62
N SER A 32 -7.80 9.97 -2.55
CA SER A 32 -6.58 10.78 -2.49
C SER A 32 -5.71 10.49 -1.26
N THR A 33 -6.32 10.14 -0.13
CA THR A 33 -5.64 9.70 1.09
C THR A 33 -4.95 8.36 0.86
N VAL A 34 -5.65 7.39 0.24
CA VAL A 34 -5.09 6.09 -0.16
C VAL A 34 -3.89 6.28 -1.10
N GLU A 35 -4.02 7.12 -2.13
CA GLU A 35 -2.94 7.43 -3.08
C GLU A 35 -1.73 8.08 -2.40
N THR A 36 -1.95 8.85 -1.34
CA THR A 36 -0.86 9.45 -0.55
C THR A 36 -0.08 8.38 0.21
N TYR A 37 -0.77 7.43 0.84
CA TYR A 37 -0.11 6.28 1.48
C TYR A 37 0.60 5.38 0.46
N ARG A 38 -0.01 5.12 -0.71
CA ARG A 38 0.61 4.36 -1.81
C ARG A 38 1.90 5.03 -2.30
N ARG A 39 1.91 6.35 -2.47
CA ARG A 39 3.13 7.09 -2.81
C ARG A 39 4.20 7.01 -1.73
N SER A 40 3.78 7.06 -0.45
CA SER A 40 4.71 6.85 0.65
C SER A 40 5.33 5.46 0.57
N LEU A 41 4.52 4.41 0.43
CA LEU A 41 4.93 3.01 0.25
C LEU A 41 5.89 2.87 -0.95
N PHE A 42 5.56 3.41 -2.11
CA PHE A 42 6.45 3.37 -3.29
C PHE A 42 7.82 3.99 -3.02
N ARG A 43 7.87 5.18 -2.41
CA ARG A 43 9.13 5.83 -2.01
C ARG A 43 9.91 4.96 -1.04
N LYS A 44 9.20 4.40 -0.06
CA LYS A 44 9.71 3.58 1.02
C LYS A 44 10.33 2.26 0.51
N PHE A 45 9.65 1.58 -0.39
CA PHE A 45 10.11 0.32 -1.00
C PHE A 45 11.03 0.52 -2.22
N GLY A 46 11.22 1.76 -2.69
CA GLY A 46 12.05 2.05 -3.86
C GLY A 46 11.45 1.56 -5.19
N VAL A 47 10.12 1.48 -5.27
CA VAL A 47 9.39 0.94 -6.43
C VAL A 47 8.47 2.00 -7.03
N ARG A 48 8.04 1.78 -8.27
CA ARG A 48 7.17 2.73 -9.00
C ARG A 48 5.82 2.14 -9.39
N THR A 49 5.61 0.86 -9.13
CA THR A 49 4.41 0.13 -9.56
C THR A 49 3.88 -0.71 -8.41
N VAL A 50 2.57 -0.98 -8.45
CA VAL A 50 1.88 -1.87 -7.51
C VAL A 50 2.49 -3.27 -7.54
N ILE A 51 2.75 -3.80 -8.74
CA ILE A 51 3.40 -5.10 -8.91
C ILE A 51 4.80 -5.10 -8.26
N GLY A 52 5.56 -4.01 -8.43
CA GLY A 52 6.84 -3.84 -7.75
C GLY A 52 6.69 -3.83 -6.23
N LEU A 53 5.68 -3.14 -5.71
CA LEU A 53 5.38 -3.07 -4.28
C LEU A 53 5.02 -4.44 -3.71
N VAL A 54 4.14 -5.20 -4.37
CA VAL A 54 3.76 -6.56 -3.96
C VAL A 54 4.98 -7.48 -3.95
N LYS A 55 5.80 -7.48 -5.01
CA LYS A 55 7.03 -8.29 -5.07
C LYS A 55 8.03 -7.92 -3.97
N ALA A 56 8.16 -6.63 -3.67
CA ALA A 56 9.07 -6.16 -2.62
C ALA A 56 8.58 -6.56 -1.22
N ALA A 57 7.28 -6.42 -0.96
CA ALA A 57 6.67 -6.83 0.31
C ALA A 57 6.76 -8.35 0.53
N MET A 58 6.53 -9.17 -0.51
CA MET A 58 6.69 -10.63 -0.43
C MET A 58 8.11 -11.08 -0.07
N ARG A 59 9.14 -10.34 -0.49
CA ARG A 59 10.54 -10.65 -0.15
C ARG A 59 10.91 -10.38 1.30
N LEU A 60 10.18 -9.51 2.00
CA LEU A 60 10.44 -9.19 3.40
C LEU A 60 9.82 -10.19 4.38
N ASN A 61 8.81 -10.95 3.95
CA ASN A 61 8.09 -11.92 4.77
C ASN A 61 8.71 -13.34 4.73
N ASN A 62 9.95 -13.48 4.25
CA ASN A 62 10.66 -14.75 4.07
C ASN A 62 12.12 -14.62 4.50
#